data_AF-A0A8H5Z9K0-F1
#
_entry.id   AF-A0A8H5Z9K0-F1
#
_cell.length_a   1.000
_cell.length_b   1.000
_cell.length_c   1.000
_cell.angle_alpha   90.00
_cell.angle_beta   90.00
_cell.angle_gamma   90.00
#
_symmetry.space_group_name_H-M   'P 1'
#
loop_
_entity.id
_entity.type
_entity.pdbx_description
1 polymer ?
#
loop_
_entity_poly.entity_id
_entity_poly.type
_entity_poly.pdbx_seq_one_letter_code
_entity_poly.pdbx_strand_id
1 'polypeptide(L)'
;YLRTTKQGKGEFLFHVRAFNLKFNEAGFGQDDDALKIDYLKNSLNRKLLRYQAGYQPPSNETYDAFVHRLRNTWENLKVIDQLSSNAPSYSPSLPTSTPAAVDEMDWTPNVGAMRPRTRNEYWGTQSQIAQRKEEGSCLRCGIHGHLVRQCKAAVPKRPRKPETVTKVLAATLEDESSDEGKEEP
;
A
#
# COMPACT_ATOMS: atom_id res chain seq x y z
N TYR A 1 -16.68 17.12 -23.53
CA TYR A 1 -15.51 17.91 -23.09
C TYR A 1 -15.21 17.81 -21.59
N LEU A 2 -16.18 17.91 -20.67
CA LEU A 2 -15.90 17.78 -19.22
C LEU A 2 -15.59 16.35 -18.72
N ARG A 3 -16.11 15.32 -19.40
CA ARG A 3 -15.89 13.92 -18.99
C ARG A 3 -14.47 13.40 -19.26
N THR A 4 -13.67 14.12 -20.05
CA THR A 4 -12.31 13.72 -20.40
C THR A 4 -11.26 14.20 -19.39
N THR A 5 -11.57 15.19 -18.56
CA THR A 5 -10.67 15.60 -17.48
C THR A 5 -10.78 14.64 -16.31
N LYS A 6 -9.72 13.87 -16.10
CA LYS A 6 -9.61 12.95 -14.96
C LYS A 6 -8.49 13.46 -14.05
N GLN A 7 -8.74 13.47 -12.75
CA GLN A 7 -7.76 13.89 -11.74
C GLN A 7 -6.48 13.04 -11.79
N GLY A 8 -6.61 11.74 -12.09
CA GLY A 8 -5.47 10.82 -12.13
C GLY A 8 -4.72 10.80 -10.78
N LYS A 9 -3.39 10.90 -10.84
CA LYS A 9 -2.49 11.00 -9.67
C LYS A 9 -2.21 12.46 -9.26
N GLY A 10 -2.83 13.43 -9.92
CA GLY A 10 -2.58 14.86 -9.71
C GLY A 10 -3.13 15.39 -8.39
N GLU A 11 -2.65 16.56 -8.02
CA GLU A 11 -3.08 17.29 -6.84
C GLU A 11 -4.54 17.75 -6.98
N PHE A 12 -5.32 17.60 -5.89
CA PHE A 12 -6.76 17.83 -5.92
C PHE A 12 -7.13 19.27 -6.26
N LEU A 13 -6.43 20.26 -5.69
CA LEU A 13 -6.77 21.67 -5.88
C LEU A 13 -6.52 22.14 -7.31
N PHE A 14 -5.41 21.72 -7.90
CA PHE A 14 -5.13 21.97 -9.30
C PHE A 14 -6.23 21.40 -10.21
N HIS A 15 -6.68 20.17 -9.95
CA HIS A 15 -7.76 19.54 -10.71
C HIS A 15 -9.09 20.30 -10.58
N VAL A 16 -9.48 20.71 -9.37
CA VAL A 16 -10.71 21.50 -9.14
C VAL A 16 -10.65 22.83 -9.88
N ARG A 17 -9.50 23.52 -9.86
CA ARG A 17 -9.32 24.79 -10.58
C ARG A 17 -9.47 24.60 -12.09
N ALA A 18 -8.80 23.59 -12.66
CA ALA A 18 -8.89 23.26 -14.07
C ALA A 18 -10.30 22.81 -14.48
N PHE A 19 -10.99 22.08 -13.61
CA PHE A 19 -12.39 21.70 -13.79
C PHE A 19 -13.31 22.92 -13.82
N ASN A 20 -13.21 23.82 -12.84
CA ASN A 20 -14.03 25.03 -12.77
C ASN A 20 -13.87 25.91 -14.03
N LEU A 21 -12.63 26.07 -14.51
CA LEU A 21 -12.34 26.80 -15.73
C LEU A 21 -13.08 26.19 -16.94
N LYS A 22 -12.93 24.87 -17.14
CA LYS A 22 -13.60 24.15 -18.23
C LYS A 22 -15.12 24.10 -18.09
N PHE A 23 -15.62 24.08 -16.86
CA PHE A 23 -17.05 24.09 -16.59
C PHE A 23 -17.66 25.44 -17.01
N ASN A 24 -16.96 26.53 -16.71
CA ASN A 24 -17.34 27.87 -17.14
C ASN A 24 -17.19 28.06 -18.66
N GLU A 25 -16.10 27.57 -19.27
CA GLU A 25 -15.90 27.60 -20.73
C GLU A 25 -16.99 26.84 -21.49
N ALA A 26 -17.51 25.76 -20.91
CA ALA A 26 -18.57 24.96 -21.50
C ALA A 26 -19.96 25.61 -21.38
N GLY A 27 -20.07 26.81 -20.76
CA GLY A 27 -21.30 27.59 -20.71
C GLY A 27 -22.41 26.97 -19.85
N PHE A 28 -22.08 26.04 -18.95
CA PHE A 28 -23.06 25.53 -17.98
C PHE A 28 -23.43 26.62 -16.98
N GLY A 29 -24.72 26.76 -16.69
CA GLY A 29 -25.24 27.74 -15.73
C GLY A 29 -24.61 27.57 -14.35
N GLN A 30 -24.31 28.68 -13.67
CA GLN A 30 -23.67 28.66 -12.35
C GLN A 30 -24.57 28.10 -11.25
N ASP A 31 -25.88 28.00 -11.50
CA ASP A 31 -26.90 27.77 -10.47
C ASP A 31 -27.18 26.28 -10.19
N ASP A 32 -26.69 25.36 -11.02
CA ASP A 32 -26.90 23.91 -10.83
C ASP A 32 -25.74 23.27 -10.08
N ASP A 33 -25.66 23.54 -8.78
CA ASP A 33 -24.68 22.95 -7.86
C ASP A 33 -24.72 21.41 -7.90
N ALA A 34 -25.91 20.81 -7.96
CA ALA A 34 -26.07 19.36 -8.04
C ALA A 34 -25.40 18.77 -9.29
N LEU A 35 -25.61 19.38 -10.46
CA LEU A 35 -24.98 18.93 -11.71
C LEU A 35 -23.47 19.12 -11.63
N LYS A 36 -23.02 20.28 -11.15
CA LYS A 36 -21.59 20.59 -11.03
C LYS A 36 -20.87 19.60 -10.11
N ILE A 37 -21.51 19.25 -8.98
CA ILE A 37 -21.04 18.21 -8.06
C ILE A 37 -20.96 16.86 -8.77
N ASP A 38 -21.96 16.46 -9.53
CA ASP A 38 -21.97 15.15 -10.20
C ASP A 38 -20.92 15.05 -11.33
N TYR A 39 -20.70 16.14 -12.08
CA TYR A 39 -19.60 16.22 -13.03
C TYR A 39 -18.24 16.14 -12.33
N LEU A 40 -18.08 16.85 -11.21
CA LEU A 40 -16.84 16.80 -10.44
C LEU A 40 -16.62 15.38 -9.90
N LYS A 41 -17.61 14.74 -9.27
CA LYS A 41 -17.57 13.32 -8.81
C LYS A 41 -17.06 12.39 -9.90
N ASN A 42 -17.57 12.50 -11.11
CA ASN A 42 -17.17 11.66 -12.25
C ASN A 42 -15.72 11.90 -12.73
N SER A 43 -15.13 13.05 -12.42
CA SER A 43 -13.77 13.42 -12.81
C SER A 43 -12.70 13.02 -11.77
N LEU A 44 -13.10 12.70 -10.55
CA LEU A 44 -12.19 12.51 -9.41
C LEU A 44 -11.54 11.12 -9.37
N ASN A 45 -10.49 11.03 -8.55
CA ASN A 45 -9.79 9.78 -8.31
C ASN A 45 -10.66 8.78 -7.54
N ARG A 46 -10.66 7.50 -7.97
CA ARG A 46 -11.39 6.41 -7.30
C ARG A 46 -10.97 6.20 -5.84
N LYS A 47 -9.72 6.48 -5.46
CA LYS A 47 -9.26 6.45 -4.06
C LYS A 47 -10.11 7.42 -3.24
N LEU A 48 -10.19 8.70 -3.65
CA LEU A 48 -11.02 9.71 -3.00
C LEU A 48 -12.50 9.30 -2.91
N LEU A 49 -13.08 8.81 -4.02
CA LEU A 49 -14.48 8.38 -4.06
C LEU A 49 -14.77 7.21 -3.10
N ARG A 50 -13.83 6.28 -2.92
CA ARG A 50 -13.99 5.17 -1.95
C ARG A 50 -14.10 5.66 -0.52
N TYR A 51 -13.35 6.69 -0.14
CA TYR A 51 -13.44 7.26 1.21
C TYR A 51 -14.72 8.07 1.43
N GLN A 52 -15.45 8.38 0.36
CA GLN A 52 -16.78 8.98 0.44
C GLN A 52 -17.90 7.95 0.44
N ALA A 53 -17.61 6.69 0.10
CA ALA A 53 -18.60 5.64 0.10
C ALA A 53 -19.09 5.43 1.54
N GLY A 54 -20.38 5.71 1.78
CA GLY A 54 -21.01 5.65 3.10
C GLY A 54 -21.33 7.02 3.70
N TYR A 55 -20.80 8.12 3.15
CA TYR A 55 -21.25 9.45 3.53
C TYR A 55 -22.49 9.84 2.71
N GLN A 56 -23.60 10.11 3.40
CA GLN A 56 -24.81 10.63 2.80
C GLN A 56 -24.81 12.16 2.92
N PRO A 57 -24.60 12.92 1.83
CA PRO A 57 -24.60 14.37 1.88
C PRO A 57 -26.02 14.92 2.15
N PRO A 58 -26.12 16.13 2.73
CA PRO A 58 -27.37 16.87 2.80
C PRO A 58 -27.98 17.05 1.40
N SER A 59 -29.31 17.05 1.30
CA SER A 59 -30.04 17.13 0.03
C SER A 59 -29.78 18.42 -0.77
N ASN A 60 -29.29 19.47 -0.11
CA ASN A 60 -28.96 20.78 -0.67
C ASN A 60 -27.49 21.16 -0.43
N GLU A 61 -26.57 20.20 -0.55
CA GLU A 61 -25.14 20.48 -0.45
C GLU A 61 -24.69 21.44 -1.57
N THR A 62 -24.19 22.62 -1.18
CA THR A 62 -23.58 23.59 -2.09
C THR A 62 -22.28 23.04 -2.69
N TYR A 63 -21.96 23.43 -3.93
CA TYR A 63 -20.72 23.02 -4.59
C TYR A 63 -19.46 23.30 -3.75
N ASP A 64 -19.40 24.47 -3.12
CA ASP A 64 -18.25 24.86 -2.30
C ASP A 64 -18.11 23.99 -1.04
N ALA A 65 -19.23 23.63 -0.41
CA ALA A 65 -19.25 22.72 0.73
C ALA A 65 -18.72 21.33 0.33
N PHE A 66 -19.14 20.85 -0.84
CA PHE A 66 -18.63 19.61 -1.42
C PHE A 66 -17.11 19.68 -1.63
N VAL A 67 -16.60 20.71 -2.31
CA VAL A 67 -15.15 20.89 -2.57
C VAL A 67 -14.36 20.96 -1.27
N HIS A 68 -14.86 21.68 -0.26
CA HIS A 68 -14.19 21.83 1.03
C HIS A 68 -14.08 20.50 1.78
N ARG A 69 -15.15 19.71 1.76
CA ARG A 69 -15.16 18.34 2.30
C ARG A 69 -14.15 17.46 1.58
N LEU A 70 -14.11 17.52 0.26
CA LEU A 70 -13.14 16.76 -0.54
C LEU A 70 -11.70 17.14 -0.23
N ARG A 71 -11.41 18.44 -0.08
CA ARG A 71 -10.10 18.93 0.32
C ARG A 71 -9.66 18.30 1.63
N ASN A 72 -10.53 18.31 2.64
CA ASN A 72 -10.21 17.70 3.95
C ASN A 72 -9.95 16.20 3.82
N THR A 73 -10.77 15.47 3.05
CA THR A 73 -10.53 14.04 2.81
C THR A 73 -9.20 13.79 2.10
N TRP A 74 -8.81 14.66 1.17
CA TRP A 74 -7.54 14.54 0.44
C TRP A 74 -6.33 14.74 1.36
N GLU A 75 -6.37 15.75 2.23
CA GLU A 75 -5.29 15.97 3.20
C GLU A 75 -5.19 14.81 4.20
N ASN A 76 -6.33 14.30 4.70
CA ASN A 76 -6.35 13.11 5.55
C ASN A 76 -5.73 11.89 4.85
N LEU A 77 -5.96 11.73 3.55
CA LEU A 77 -5.35 10.65 2.79
C LEU A 77 -3.84 10.75 2.68
N LYS A 78 -3.28 11.96 2.54
CA LYS A 78 -1.83 12.16 2.56
C LYS A 78 -1.23 11.74 3.90
N VAL A 79 -1.90 12.09 5.01
CA VAL A 79 -1.46 11.69 6.35
C VAL A 79 -1.47 10.17 6.51
N ILE A 80 -2.54 9.50 6.07
CA ILE A 80 -2.62 8.03 6.11
C ILE A 80 -1.54 7.39 5.24
N ASP A 81 -1.27 7.95 4.06
CA ASP A 81 -0.22 7.46 3.15
C ASP A 81 1.16 7.52 3.83
N GLN A 82 1.48 8.64 4.47
CA GLN A 82 2.72 8.84 5.25
C GLN A 82 2.85 7.88 6.45
N LEU A 83 1.74 7.62 7.14
CA LEU A 83 1.71 6.64 8.23
C LEU A 83 1.92 5.21 7.69
N SER A 84 1.30 4.90 6.55
CA SER A 84 1.41 3.58 5.92
C SER A 84 2.80 3.31 5.35
N SER A 85 3.50 4.31 4.82
CA SER A 85 4.88 4.17 4.33
C SER A 85 5.87 3.89 5.46
N ASN A 86 5.55 4.33 6.67
CA ASN A 86 6.36 4.13 7.87
C ASN A 86 5.90 2.92 8.70
N ALA A 87 4.81 2.25 8.32
CA ALA A 87 4.30 1.10 9.04
C ALA A 87 5.16 -0.14 8.75
N PRO A 88 5.68 -0.84 9.77
CA PRO A 88 6.31 -2.13 9.58
C PRO A 88 5.27 -3.07 8.95
N SER A 89 5.67 -3.76 7.87
CA SER A 89 4.81 -4.70 7.16
C SER A 89 4.54 -5.92 8.05
N TYR A 90 3.57 -5.81 8.96
CA TYR A 90 3.05 -6.92 9.72
C TYR A 90 2.07 -7.67 8.83
N SER A 91 2.54 -8.77 8.25
CA SER A 91 1.65 -9.75 7.61
C SER A 91 0.92 -10.48 8.73
N PRO A 92 -0.41 -10.36 8.86
CA PRO A 92 -1.16 -11.16 9.81
C PRO A 92 -1.24 -12.56 9.21
N SER A 93 -0.31 -13.43 9.58
CA SER A 93 -0.53 -14.86 9.40
C SER A 93 -1.71 -15.23 10.30
N LEU A 94 -2.89 -15.41 9.70
CA LEU A 94 -4.05 -15.97 10.41
C LEU A 94 -3.61 -17.33 10.97
N PRO A 95 -3.72 -17.56 12.29
CA PRO A 95 -3.60 -18.92 12.81
C PRO A 95 -4.80 -19.71 12.27
N THR A 96 -4.54 -20.78 11.52
CA THR A 96 -5.54 -21.77 11.15
C THR A 96 -6.11 -22.35 12.44
N SER A 97 -7.32 -21.93 12.81
CA SER A 97 -8.09 -22.48 13.92
C SER A 97 -8.66 -23.83 13.51
N THR A 98 -8.24 -24.89 14.21
CA THR A 98 -8.97 -26.16 14.24
C THR A 98 -10.33 -25.95 14.91
N PRO A 99 -11.41 -26.62 14.47
CA PRO A 99 -12.72 -26.46 15.08
C PRO A 99 -12.77 -27.31 16.34
N ALA A 100 -12.72 -26.68 17.50
CA ALA A 100 -13.14 -27.29 18.76
C ALA A 100 -14.29 -26.45 19.32
N ALA A 101 -15.32 -27.18 19.70
CA ALA A 101 -16.64 -26.71 20.01
C ALA A 101 -16.73 -25.89 21.31
N VAL A 102 -17.88 -25.23 21.39
CA VAL A 102 -18.58 -24.70 22.58
C VAL A 102 -18.26 -23.24 22.93
N ASP A 103 -19.38 -22.52 22.96
CA ASP A 103 -19.62 -21.10 23.17
C ASP A 103 -19.38 -20.74 24.65
N GLU A 104 -18.19 -20.23 24.96
CA GLU A 104 -17.89 -19.59 26.24
C GLU A 104 -17.27 -18.23 25.93
N MET A 105 -18.01 -17.16 26.25
CA MET A 105 -17.63 -15.76 26.02
C MET A 105 -16.49 -15.35 26.97
N ASP A 106 -15.29 -15.82 26.68
CA ASP A 106 -14.06 -15.46 27.39
C ASP A 106 -13.44 -14.20 26.80
N TRP A 107 -13.93 -13.02 27.21
CA TRP A 107 -13.12 -11.80 27.12
C TRP A 107 -12.00 -11.85 28.15
N THR A 108 -11.03 -12.73 27.94
CA THR A 108 -9.78 -12.72 28.69
C THR A 108 -8.84 -11.69 28.06
N PRO A 109 -8.33 -10.69 28.80
CA PRO A 109 -7.35 -9.76 28.25
C PRO A 109 -6.11 -10.57 27.86
N ASN A 110 -5.77 -10.54 26.57
CA ASN A 110 -4.62 -11.23 26.02
C ASN A 110 -3.32 -10.67 26.63
N VAL A 111 -2.89 -11.26 27.74
CA VAL A 111 -1.60 -10.99 28.42
C VAL A 111 -0.37 -11.25 27.52
N GLY A 112 -0.58 -11.79 26.32
CA GLY A 112 0.44 -11.91 25.28
C GLY A 112 0.87 -10.56 24.66
N ALA A 113 0.10 -9.48 24.83
CA ALA A 113 0.45 -8.16 24.29
C ALA A 113 1.67 -7.51 24.97
N MET A 114 2.07 -7.99 26.15
CA MET A 114 3.20 -7.45 26.94
C MET A 114 4.50 -8.24 26.78
N ARG A 115 4.50 -9.37 26.07
CA ARG A 115 5.76 -10.08 25.80
C ARG A 115 6.36 -9.52 24.52
N PRO A 116 7.53 -8.83 24.55
CA PRO A 116 8.28 -8.63 23.34
C PRO A 116 8.57 -10.02 22.76
N ARG A 117 7.92 -10.36 21.65
CA ARG A 117 8.31 -11.51 20.83
C ARG A 117 9.63 -11.15 20.17
N THR A 118 10.71 -11.14 20.95
CA THR A 118 12.05 -11.25 20.39
C THR A 118 12.10 -12.61 19.74
N ARG A 119 11.96 -12.55 18.41
CA ARG A 119 12.29 -13.58 17.44
C ARG A 119 13.38 -14.47 18.00
N ASN A 120 13.01 -15.71 18.33
CA ASN A 120 13.89 -16.81 18.73
C ASN A 120 15.32 -16.55 18.28
N GLU A 121 16.20 -16.26 19.23
CA GLU A 121 17.63 -16.25 19.01
C GLU A 121 18.01 -17.67 18.63
N TYR A 122 18.11 -17.93 17.33
CA TYR A 122 18.49 -19.23 16.75
C TYR A 122 19.82 -19.76 17.34
N TRP A 123 20.57 -18.90 18.04
CA TRP A 123 21.87 -19.17 18.63
C TRP A 123 21.88 -19.21 20.18
N GLY A 124 20.72 -19.09 20.83
CA GLY A 124 20.61 -19.00 22.30
C GLY A 124 20.82 -17.58 22.83
N THR A 125 20.74 -17.41 24.17
CA THR A 125 20.96 -16.12 24.83
C THR A 125 22.39 -15.63 24.64
N GLN A 126 22.62 -14.31 24.72
CA GLN A 126 23.96 -13.71 24.60
C GLN A 126 25.00 -14.34 25.54
N SER A 127 24.58 -14.78 26.74
CA SER A 127 25.42 -15.51 27.70
C SER A 127 25.88 -16.88 27.17
N GLN A 128 24.99 -17.63 26.51
CA GLN A 128 25.31 -18.92 25.90
C GLN A 128 26.24 -18.76 24.70
N ILE A 129 26.11 -17.65 23.96
CA ILE A 129 27.02 -17.32 22.85
C ILE A 129 28.41 -16.98 23.39
N ALA A 130 28.52 -16.24 24.49
CA ALA A 130 29.79 -15.92 25.14
C ALA A 130 30.48 -17.19 25.67
N GLN A 131 29.75 -18.03 26.41
CA GLN A 131 30.26 -19.30 26.92
C GLN A 131 30.78 -20.20 25.79
N ARG A 132 30.02 -20.33 24.69
CA ARG A 132 30.46 -21.13 23.53
C ARG A 132 31.72 -20.59 22.86
N LYS A 133 31.92 -19.27 22.86
CA LYS A 133 33.15 -18.64 22.36
C LYS A 133 34.35 -18.92 23.25
N GLU A 134 34.16 -18.87 24.58
CA GLU A 134 35.20 -19.21 25.56
C GLU A 134 35.60 -20.69 25.47
N GLU A 135 34.62 -21.57 25.30
CA GLU A 135 34.83 -23.02 25.14
C GLU A 135 35.35 -23.42 23.73
N GLY A 136 35.56 -22.44 22.83
CA GLY A 136 36.03 -22.68 21.47
C GLY A 136 35.09 -23.56 20.64
N SER A 137 33.79 -23.55 20.94
CA SER A 137 32.77 -24.31 20.21
C SER A 137 32.20 -23.51 19.05
N CYS A 138 31.94 -24.21 17.95
CA CYS A 138 31.39 -23.60 16.76
C CYS A 138 29.95 -23.16 17.01
N LEU A 139 29.67 -21.86 16.89
CA LEU A 139 28.29 -21.37 17.07
C LEU A 139 27.31 -22.04 16.09
N ARG A 140 27.77 -22.52 14.93
CA ARG A 140 26.94 -23.07 13.85
C ARG A 140 26.52 -24.53 14.02
N CYS A 141 27.37 -25.36 14.60
CA CYS A 141 27.11 -26.80 14.78
C CYS A 141 27.27 -27.30 16.22
N GLY A 142 27.76 -26.45 17.14
CA GLY A 142 27.98 -26.79 18.54
C GLY A 142 29.21 -27.64 18.83
N ILE A 143 30.01 -28.02 17.81
CA ILE A 143 31.19 -28.89 17.98
C ILE A 143 32.41 -28.06 18.43
N HIS A 144 33.16 -28.55 19.41
CA HIS A 144 34.41 -27.94 19.88
C HIS A 144 35.56 -28.07 18.87
N GLY A 145 36.48 -27.09 18.85
CA GLY A 145 37.71 -27.16 18.07
C GLY A 145 37.65 -26.50 16.69
N HIS A 146 36.57 -25.81 16.35
CA HIS A 146 36.53 -24.95 15.17
C HIS A 146 35.53 -23.80 15.33
N LEU A 147 35.78 -22.69 14.64
CA LEU A 147 34.87 -21.54 14.59
C LEU A 147 33.91 -21.64 13.39
N VAL A 148 32.85 -20.81 13.38
CA VAL A 148 31.85 -20.76 12.30
C VAL A 148 32.46 -20.68 10.90
N ARG A 149 33.60 -19.99 10.76
CA ARG A 149 34.33 -19.82 9.48
C ARG A 149 34.90 -21.13 8.93
N GLN A 150 35.19 -22.10 9.80
CA GLN A 150 35.76 -23.39 9.46
C GLN A 150 34.71 -24.52 9.53
N CYS A 151 33.44 -24.17 9.72
CA CYS A 151 32.37 -25.13 9.88
C CYS A 151 31.93 -25.72 8.53
N LYS A 152 32.03 -27.05 8.39
CA LYS A 152 31.57 -27.80 7.21
C LYS A 152 30.06 -28.04 7.18
N ALA A 153 29.31 -27.66 8.21
CA ALA A 153 27.86 -27.82 8.25
C ALA A 153 27.17 -26.86 7.25
N ALA A 154 26.46 -27.42 6.27
CA ALA A 154 25.71 -26.64 5.27
C ALA A 154 24.59 -25.81 5.93
N VAL A 155 24.39 -24.56 5.49
CA VAL A 155 23.19 -23.79 5.89
C VAL A 155 21.98 -24.45 5.23
N PRO A 156 20.88 -24.69 5.97
CA PRO A 156 19.60 -24.98 5.34
C PRO A 156 19.24 -23.83 4.39
N LYS A 157 19.32 -24.06 3.07
CA LYS A 157 18.95 -23.06 2.07
C LYS A 157 17.44 -22.84 2.19
N ARG A 158 17.04 -21.61 2.55
CA ARG A 158 15.63 -21.22 2.49
C ARG A 158 15.17 -21.38 1.03
N PRO A 159 14.05 -22.07 0.76
CA PRO A 159 13.50 -22.09 -0.59
C PRO A 159 13.22 -20.64 -1.01
N ARG A 160 13.79 -20.23 -2.15
CA ARG A 160 13.45 -18.94 -2.77
C ARG A 160 11.99 -19.02 -3.19
N LYS A 161 11.18 -18.02 -2.82
CA LYS A 161 9.83 -17.86 -3.39
C LYS A 161 9.96 -17.78 -4.91
N PRO A 162 9.13 -18.48 -5.69
CA PRO A 162 9.13 -18.30 -7.14
C PRO A 162 8.74 -16.86 -7.46
N GLU A 163 9.60 -16.15 -8.20
CA GLU A 163 9.30 -14.85 -8.77
C GLU A 163 8.17 -15.03 -9.78
N THR A 164 7.04 -14.36 -9.55
CA THR A 164 5.93 -14.28 -10.49
C THR A 164 6.40 -13.59 -11.78
N VAL A 165 6.67 -14.40 -12.81
CA VAL A 165 6.97 -13.98 -14.18
C VAL A 165 5.68 -13.51 -14.85
N THR A 166 5.26 -12.26 -14.62
CA THR A 166 4.13 -11.65 -15.35
C THR A 166 4.39 -10.24 -15.86
N LYS A 167 5.65 -9.78 -15.90
CA LYS A 167 5.99 -8.41 -16.32
C LYS A 167 6.76 -8.24 -17.64
N VAL A 168 7.00 -9.29 -18.42
CA VAL A 168 7.84 -9.17 -19.63
C VAL A 168 7.05 -9.14 -20.95
N LEU A 169 5.74 -9.43 -20.97
CA LEU A 169 4.97 -9.48 -22.22
C LEU A 169 4.29 -8.17 -22.64
N ALA A 170 4.44 -7.07 -21.90
CA ALA A 170 3.81 -5.79 -22.23
C ALA A 170 4.74 -4.79 -22.96
N ALA A 171 5.97 -5.18 -23.30
CA ALA A 171 6.99 -4.24 -23.79
C ALA A 171 7.48 -4.50 -25.24
N THR A 172 6.83 -5.38 -26.01
CA THR A 172 7.34 -5.79 -27.33
C THR A 172 6.39 -5.53 -28.51
N LEU A 173 5.39 -4.66 -28.38
CA LEU A 173 4.43 -4.37 -29.47
C LEU A 173 4.35 -2.90 -29.92
N GLU A 174 5.27 -2.02 -29.54
CA GLU A 174 5.24 -0.60 -29.96
C GLU A 174 6.52 -0.12 -30.66
N ASP A 175 7.20 -0.99 -31.42
CA ASP A 175 8.39 -0.60 -32.19
C ASP A 175 8.42 -1.23 -33.59
N GLU A 176 7.44 -0.89 -34.43
CA GLU A 176 7.54 -0.97 -35.91
C GLU A 176 6.54 0.00 -36.55
N SER A 177 6.90 1.29 -36.62
CA SER A 177 6.46 2.18 -37.71
C SER A 177 7.19 3.52 -37.64
N SER A 178 8.35 3.62 -38.30
CA SER A 178 8.95 4.89 -38.68
C SER A 178 9.78 4.76 -39.96
N ASP A 179 9.41 5.59 -40.93
CA ASP A 179 10.25 6.21 -41.97
C ASP A 179 10.48 5.47 -43.30
N GLU A 180 9.81 5.94 -44.36
CA GLU A 180 10.28 5.79 -45.74
C GLU A 180 9.88 7.02 -46.59
N GLY A 181 10.88 7.82 -46.97
CA GLY A 181 11.01 8.38 -48.32
C GLY A 181 10.46 9.79 -48.61
N LYS A 182 11.35 10.80 -48.59
CA LYS A 182 11.27 11.98 -49.47
C LYS A 182 11.57 11.55 -50.92
N GLU A 183 10.86 12.11 -51.91
CA GLU A 183 11.45 12.90 -53.01
C GLU A 183 10.36 13.47 -53.97
N GLU A 184 10.59 14.72 -54.35
CA GLU A 184 9.85 15.57 -55.29
C GLU A 184 10.12 15.13 -56.75
N PRO A 185 9.30 15.54 -57.74
CA PRO A 185 9.45 16.87 -58.33
C PRO A 185 8.15 17.62 -58.67
#